data_AF-A0A8T6Q203-F1
#
_entry.id   AF-A0A8T6Q203-F1
#
_cell.length_a   1.000
_cell.length_b   1.000
_cell.length_c   1.000
_cell.angle_alpha   90.00
_cell.angle_beta   90.00
_cell.angle_gamma   90.00
#
_symmetry.space_group_name_H-M   'P 1'
#
loop_
_entity.id
_entity.type
_entity.pdbx_description
1 polymer ?
#
loop_
_entity_poly.entity_id
_entity_poly.type
_entity_poly.pdbx_seq_one_letter_code
_entity_poly.pdbx_strand_id
1 'polypeptide(L)'
;IDLSIALDLLGCQRVMKKEGDSRASRRRDAEAIDEVAKTFVKEDFFPKINELLTAMDERIVVKIEENAPLDISIIYPQSLDEDDYGGAVQPRVLLETGGLSLNNPVEVKNINHMLGECIELLKDEEVNIAVLALHPQRTMLEKIFGIHVNLTQNRGRPKYARHLYDIV
;
A
#
# COMPACT_ATOMS: atom_id res chain seq x y z
N ILE A 1 3.55 1.58 -1.01
CA ILE A 1 3.26 0.15 -0.74
C ILE A 1 1.78 0.09 -0.47
N ASP A 2 1.04 -0.66 -1.28
CA ASP A 2 -0.38 -0.89 -1.04
C ASP A 2 -0.55 -1.97 0.03
N LEU A 3 -1.17 -1.61 1.15
CA LEU A 3 -1.52 -2.52 2.22
C LEU A 3 -3.04 -2.63 2.34
N SER A 4 -3.57 -3.81 2.04
CA SER A 4 -5.01 -4.02 2.11
C SER A 4 -5.41 -4.51 3.51
N ILE A 5 -6.30 -3.76 4.16
CA ILE A 5 -6.82 -4.11 5.48
C ILE A 5 -7.93 -5.13 5.29
N ALA A 6 -7.82 -6.26 5.97
CA ALA A 6 -8.78 -7.34 5.85
C ALA A 6 -10.14 -6.92 6.46
N LEU A 7 -11.24 -7.22 5.77
CA LEU A 7 -12.58 -6.79 6.17
C LEU A 7 -13.02 -7.38 7.51
N ASP A 8 -12.58 -8.60 7.81
CA ASP A 8 -12.78 -9.28 9.10
C ASP A 8 -12.11 -8.53 10.25
N LEU A 9 -10.91 -7.98 10.03
CA LEU A 9 -10.23 -7.10 11.01
C LEU A 9 -11.03 -5.82 11.29
N LEU A 10 -11.71 -5.29 10.26
CA LEU A 10 -12.60 -4.13 10.37
C LEU A 10 -14.01 -4.47 10.89
N GLY A 11 -14.31 -5.74 11.17
CA GLY A 11 -15.67 -6.19 11.50
C GLY A 11 -16.70 -5.94 10.39
N CYS A 12 -16.25 -5.75 9.16
CA CYS A 12 -17.06 -5.38 8.00
C CYS A 12 -17.35 -6.58 7.10
N GLN A 13 -18.43 -6.48 6.32
CA GLN A 13 -18.75 -7.47 5.28
C GLN A 13 -18.56 -6.88 3.89
N ARG A 14 -18.24 -7.74 2.94
CA ARG A 14 -18.09 -7.35 1.53
C ARG A 14 -19.39 -6.76 1.00
N VAL A 15 -19.29 -5.63 0.30
CA VAL A 15 -20.43 -5.04 -0.42
C VAL A 15 -20.85 -5.99 -1.55
N MET A 16 -22.04 -6.55 -1.41
CA MET A 16 -22.65 -7.47 -2.38
C MET A 16 -23.79 -6.77 -3.10
N LYS A 17 -23.91 -6.97 -4.42
CA LYS A 17 -25.05 -6.44 -5.17
C LYS A 17 -26.30 -7.28 -4.86
N LYS A 18 -27.30 -6.67 -4.22
CA LYS A 18 -28.63 -7.28 -4.03
C LYS A 18 -29.57 -6.89 -5.17
N GLU A 19 -30.63 -7.67 -5.36
CA GLU A 19 -31.66 -7.36 -6.34
C GLU A 19 -32.37 -6.04 -5.95
N GLY A 20 -32.46 -5.09 -6.88
CA GLY A 20 -32.96 -3.73 -6.62
C GLY A 20 -31.93 -2.71 -6.12
N ASP A 21 -30.68 -3.09 -5.86
CA ASP A 21 -29.66 -2.15 -5.38
C ASP A 21 -29.25 -1.11 -6.44
N SER A 22 -29.40 0.16 -6.08
CA SER A 22 -28.85 1.26 -6.86
C SER A 22 -27.33 1.33 -6.75
N ARG A 23 -26.68 1.99 -7.73
CA ARG A 23 -25.24 2.31 -7.64
C ARG A 23 -24.93 3.19 -6.42
N ALA A 24 -25.84 4.11 -6.07
CA ALA A 24 -25.68 5.01 -4.93
C ALA A 24 -25.73 4.26 -3.59
N SER A 25 -26.56 3.21 -3.47
CA SER A 25 -26.60 2.40 -2.25
C SER A 25 -25.28 1.70 -2.00
N ARG A 26 -24.75 1.00 -3.01
CA ARG A 26 -23.45 0.32 -2.91
C ARG A 26 -22.28 1.26 -2.64
N ARG A 27 -22.36 2.51 -3.14
CA ARG A 27 -21.36 3.52 -2.85
C ARG A 27 -21.37 3.92 -1.36
N ARG A 28 -22.56 4.11 -0.78
CA ARG A 28 -22.70 4.40 0.65
C ARG A 28 -22.18 3.27 1.53
N ASP A 29 -22.45 2.02 1.16
CA ASP A 29 -21.92 0.86 1.91
C ASP A 29 -20.38 0.81 1.86
N ALA A 30 -19.80 1.12 0.69
CA ALA A 30 -18.35 1.21 0.54
C ALA A 30 -17.74 2.39 1.32
N GLU A 31 -18.39 3.56 1.30
CA GLU A 31 -18.00 4.73 2.11
C GLU A 31 -18.04 4.41 3.61
N ALA A 32 -19.04 3.64 4.07
CA ALA A 32 -19.12 3.23 5.47
C ALA A 32 -17.93 2.34 5.90
N ILE A 33 -17.51 1.40 5.05
CA ILE A 33 -16.31 0.58 5.30
C ILE A 33 -15.05 1.46 5.34
N ASP A 34 -14.97 2.45 4.44
CA ASP A 34 -13.85 3.39 4.36
C ASP A 34 -13.72 4.23 5.65
N GLU A 35 -14.84 4.69 6.21
CA GLU A 35 -14.83 5.39 7.50
C GLU A 35 -14.36 4.51 8.66
N VAL A 36 -14.81 3.25 8.71
CA VAL A 36 -14.32 2.29 9.73
C VAL A 36 -12.81 2.05 9.57
N ALA A 37 -12.33 1.93 8.32
CA ALA A 37 -10.91 1.78 8.04
C ALA A 37 -10.11 3.01 8.48
N LYS A 38 -10.61 4.24 8.26
CA LYS A 38 -9.95 5.48 8.72
C LYS A 38 -9.83 5.52 10.23
N THR A 39 -10.89 5.15 10.95
CA THR A 39 -10.86 5.05 12.41
C THR A 39 -9.83 4.03 12.87
N PHE A 40 -9.85 2.82 12.30
CA PHE A 40 -8.86 1.78 12.62
C PHE A 40 -7.41 2.23 12.34
N VAL A 41 -7.17 2.87 11.20
CA VAL A 41 -5.83 3.39 10.87
C VAL A 41 -5.36 4.40 11.91
N LYS A 42 -6.23 5.34 12.28
CA LYS A 42 -5.91 6.42 13.22
C LYS A 42 -5.74 5.94 14.67
N GLU A 43 -6.64 5.07 15.13
CA GLU A 43 -6.76 4.72 16.55
C GLU A 43 -5.98 3.46 16.92
N ASP A 44 -5.83 2.50 15.99
CA ASP A 44 -5.19 1.21 16.27
C ASP A 44 -3.86 1.03 15.55
N PHE A 45 -3.84 1.28 14.24
CA PHE A 45 -2.69 0.90 13.41
C PHE A 45 -1.54 1.91 13.50
N PHE A 46 -1.83 3.20 13.32
CA PHE A 46 -0.85 4.27 13.36
C PHE A 46 -0.09 4.32 14.70
N PRO A 47 -0.74 4.27 15.88
CA PRO A 47 -0.02 4.32 17.15
C PRO A 47 0.98 3.17 17.31
N LYS A 48 0.60 1.95 16.92
CA LYS A 48 1.48 0.76 16.99
C LYS A 48 2.69 0.88 16.08
N ILE A 49 2.49 1.29 14.83
CA ILE A 49 3.61 1.48 13.89
C ILE A 49 4.52 2.62 14.36
N ASN A 50 3.94 3.73 14.82
CA ASN A 50 4.71 4.86 15.31
C ASN A 50 5.57 4.46 16.51
N GLU A 51 5.02 3.75 17.49
CA GLU A 51 5.77 3.24 18.64
C GLU A 51 6.90 2.31 18.22
N LEU A 52 6.62 1.30 17.38
CA LEU A 52 7.63 0.33 16.95
C LEU A 52 8.78 0.97 16.16
N LEU A 53 8.47 1.88 15.24
CA LEU A 53 9.48 2.51 14.39
C LEU A 53 10.29 3.58 15.13
N THR A 54 9.67 4.37 16.00
CA THR A 54 10.39 5.36 16.81
C THR A 54 11.26 4.71 17.87
N ALA A 55 10.86 3.55 18.39
CA ALA A 55 11.71 2.73 19.27
C ALA A 55 12.93 2.13 18.53
N MET A 56 12.82 1.90 17.23
CA MET A 56 13.93 1.40 16.40
C MET A 56 14.95 2.50 16.10
N ASP A 57 14.50 3.69 15.73
CA ASP A 57 15.33 4.87 15.53
C ASP A 57 14.48 6.14 15.75
N GLU A 58 14.87 6.99 16.69
CA GLU A 58 14.14 8.21 17.07
C GLU A 58 14.03 9.24 15.94
N ARG A 59 14.89 9.13 14.91
CA ARG A 59 14.88 10.00 13.73
C ARG A 59 13.79 9.61 12.73
N ILE A 60 13.18 8.43 12.87
CA ILE A 60 12.07 8.02 12.01
C ILE A 60 10.82 8.81 12.40
N VAL A 61 10.18 9.41 11.39
CA VAL A 61 8.96 10.20 11.59
C VAL A 61 7.81 9.53 10.86
N VAL A 62 6.77 9.14 11.61
CA VAL A 62 5.56 8.54 11.07
C VAL A 62 4.42 9.56 11.07
N LYS A 63 3.70 9.71 9.95
CA LYS A 63 2.60 10.67 9.80
C LYS A 63 1.44 10.05 9.04
N ILE A 64 0.21 10.39 9.40
CA ILE A 64 -0.96 10.17 8.55
C ILE A 64 -1.03 11.32 7.53
N GLU A 65 -1.29 11.03 6.27
CA GLU A 65 -1.40 12.06 5.23
C GLU A 65 -2.68 12.89 5.39
N GLU A 66 -2.55 14.22 5.39
CA GLU A 66 -3.68 15.13 5.62
C GLU A 66 -4.81 14.97 4.61
N ASN A 67 -4.47 14.73 3.34
CA ASN A 67 -5.42 14.62 2.24
C ASN A 67 -5.80 13.16 1.93
N ALA A 68 -5.22 12.20 2.63
CA ALA A 68 -5.45 10.77 2.46
C ALA A 68 -5.36 10.08 3.83
N PRO A 69 -6.44 10.11 4.63
CA PRO A 69 -6.42 9.66 6.03
C PRO A 69 -6.19 8.15 6.22
N LEU A 70 -6.13 7.38 5.13
CA LEU A 70 -5.73 5.98 5.13
C LEU A 70 -4.23 5.79 4.82
N ASP A 71 -3.54 6.82 4.37
CA ASP A 71 -2.15 6.74 3.96
C ASP A 71 -1.24 7.14 5.12
N ILE A 72 -0.21 6.34 5.36
CA ILE A 72 0.82 6.58 6.37
C ILE A 72 2.16 6.80 5.69
N SER A 73 2.78 7.94 5.97
CA SER A 73 4.15 8.25 5.58
C SER A 73 5.12 7.88 6.68
N ILE A 74 6.10 7.06 6.34
CA ILE A 74 7.25 6.73 7.17
C ILE A 74 8.46 7.42 6.56
N ILE A 75 8.97 8.45 7.23
CA ILE A 75 10.14 9.21 6.81
C ILE A 75 11.33 8.66 7.57
N TYR A 76 12.30 8.12 6.86
CA TYR A 76 13.51 7.53 7.43
C TYR A 76 14.70 8.51 7.32
N PRO A 77 15.74 8.38 8.17
CA PRO A 77 16.89 9.27 8.12
C PRO A 77 17.67 9.11 6.80
N GLN A 78 18.12 10.23 6.23
CA GLN A 78 19.01 10.20 5.06
C GLN A 78 20.41 9.72 5.45
N SER A 79 21.05 8.99 4.54
CA SER A 79 22.44 8.53 4.71
C SER A 79 23.46 9.32 3.90
N LEU A 80 23.00 10.19 2.99
CA LEU A 80 23.84 11.07 2.18
C LEU A 80 23.44 12.52 2.40
N ASP A 81 24.36 13.43 2.13
CA ASP A 81 24.11 14.87 2.23
C ASP A 81 23.14 15.35 1.12
N GLU A 82 22.53 16.51 1.34
CA GLU A 82 21.43 17.03 0.52
C GLU A 82 21.84 17.21 -0.97
N ASP A 83 23.11 17.58 -1.21
CA ASP A 83 23.70 17.74 -2.54
C ASP A 83 23.82 16.40 -3.30
N ASP A 84 24.09 15.31 -2.59
CA ASP A 84 24.26 13.96 -3.16
C ASP A 84 22.93 13.22 -3.32
N TYR A 85 21.96 13.49 -2.44
CA TYR A 85 20.65 12.83 -2.45
C TYR A 85 19.83 13.22 -3.70
N GLY A 86 20.01 14.45 -4.18
CA GLY A 86 19.22 15.04 -5.24
C GLY A 86 17.76 15.26 -4.82
N GLY A 87 17.21 16.46 -5.00
CA GLY A 87 15.86 16.82 -4.52
C GLY A 87 14.69 16.02 -5.14
N ALA A 88 14.95 15.02 -5.98
CA ALA A 88 13.94 14.20 -6.64
C ALA A 88 13.48 12.98 -5.82
N VAL A 89 14.32 12.46 -4.90
CA VAL A 89 13.99 11.26 -4.11
C VAL A 89 13.80 11.63 -2.65
N GLN A 90 12.60 11.40 -2.13
CA GLN A 90 12.31 11.60 -0.72
C GLN A 90 12.67 10.34 0.08
N PRO A 91 13.27 10.46 1.27
CA PRO A 91 13.53 9.33 2.17
C PRO A 91 12.23 8.90 2.86
N ARG A 92 11.26 8.43 2.06
CA ARG A 92 9.89 8.19 2.49
C ARG A 92 9.39 6.86 1.95
N VAL A 93 8.83 6.05 2.84
CA VAL A 93 7.94 4.95 2.49
C VAL A 93 6.50 5.41 2.69
N LEU A 94 5.74 5.44 1.61
CA LEU A 94 4.29 5.67 1.67
C LEU A 94 3.58 4.31 1.78
N LEU A 95 2.86 4.10 2.87
CA LEU A 95 1.93 2.99 3.07
C LEU A 95 0.52 3.47 2.69
N GLU A 96 0.02 3.01 1.55
CA GLU A 96 -1.34 3.29 1.07
C GLU A 96 -2.24 2.19 1.63
N THR A 97 -3.14 2.50 2.56
CA THR A 97 -4.03 1.49 3.14
C THR A 97 -5.44 1.53 2.55
N GLY A 98 -6.15 0.41 2.58
CA GLY A 98 -7.52 0.38 2.08
C GLY A 98 -8.35 -0.79 2.60
N GLY A 99 -9.60 -0.51 2.99
CA GLY A 99 -10.56 -1.52 3.47
C GLY A 99 -11.40 -2.18 2.37
N LEU A 100 -11.33 -1.70 1.13
CA LEU A 100 -12.18 -2.15 0.02
C LEU A 100 -11.48 -3.09 -0.97
N SER A 101 -10.22 -3.41 -0.71
CA SER A 101 -9.40 -4.21 -1.62
C SER A 101 -9.86 -5.66 -1.66
N LEU A 102 -9.94 -6.20 -2.88
CA LEU A 102 -10.13 -7.61 -3.09
C LEU A 102 -8.78 -8.31 -2.97
N ASN A 103 -8.55 -9.07 -1.90
CA ASN A 103 -7.22 -9.61 -1.65
C ASN A 103 -7.03 -11.04 -2.15
N ASN A 104 -7.85 -11.52 -3.09
CA ASN A 104 -7.82 -12.91 -3.53
C ASN A 104 -7.71 -13.03 -5.06
N PRO A 105 -6.90 -13.98 -5.59
CA PRO A 105 -6.00 -14.87 -4.86
C PRO A 105 -4.73 -14.17 -4.33
N VAL A 106 -4.24 -14.66 -3.20
CA VAL A 106 -2.95 -14.30 -2.58
C VAL A 106 -2.02 -15.51 -2.56
N GLU A 107 -0.73 -15.24 -2.49
CA GLU A 107 0.31 -16.23 -2.21
C GLU A 107 1.28 -15.68 -1.15
N VAL A 108 1.88 -16.56 -0.37
CA VAL A 108 2.97 -16.17 0.53
C VAL A 108 4.25 -16.04 -0.28
N LYS A 109 4.90 -14.88 -0.17
CA LYS A 109 6.21 -14.63 -0.75
C LYS A 109 7.22 -14.41 0.36
N ASN A 110 8.38 -15.02 0.20
CA ASN A 110 9.53 -14.76 1.04
C ASN A 110 10.31 -13.61 0.40
N ILE A 111 10.55 -12.56 1.17
CA ILE A 111 11.36 -11.40 0.75
C ILE A 111 12.57 -11.27 1.66
N ASN A 112 13.70 -10.93 1.05
CA ASN A 112 14.94 -10.59 1.72
C ASN A 112 15.39 -9.22 1.22
N HIS A 113 16.16 -8.50 2.03
CA HIS A 113 16.73 -7.23 1.59
C HIS A 113 17.88 -7.47 0.60
N MET A 114 18.04 -6.58 -0.37
CA MET A 114 19.10 -6.70 -1.38
C MET A 114 20.49 -6.28 -0.86
N LEU A 115 20.55 -5.58 0.29
CA LEU A 115 21.84 -5.05 0.79
C LEU A 115 22.87 -6.15 1.05
N GLY A 116 22.43 -7.36 1.43
CA GLY A 116 23.33 -8.50 1.66
C GLY A 116 23.99 -9.04 0.39
N GLU A 117 23.43 -8.76 -0.80
CA GLU A 117 24.05 -9.10 -2.09
C GLU A 117 25.22 -8.16 -2.43
N CYS A 118 25.19 -6.94 -1.91
CA CYS A 118 26.18 -5.90 -2.19
C CYS A 118 27.17 -5.68 -1.03
N ILE A 119 26.75 -5.95 0.20
CA ILE A 119 27.47 -5.66 1.44
C ILE A 119 27.45 -6.93 2.30
N GLU A 120 28.55 -7.69 2.28
CA GLU A 120 28.66 -8.99 2.96
C GLU A 120 28.38 -8.91 4.47
N LEU A 121 28.74 -7.79 5.12
CA LEU A 121 28.47 -7.56 6.55
C LEU A 121 26.97 -7.47 6.89
N LEU A 122 26.13 -7.19 5.89
CA LEU A 122 24.68 -7.13 6.03
C LEU A 122 24.02 -8.41 5.51
N LYS A 123 24.79 -9.45 5.19
CA LYS A 123 24.22 -10.68 4.65
C LYS A 123 23.48 -11.45 5.74
N ASP A 124 22.16 -11.31 5.75
CA ASP A 124 21.28 -12.02 6.67
C ASP A 124 20.79 -13.33 6.03
N GLU A 125 21.58 -14.40 6.13
CA GLU A 125 21.21 -15.73 5.59
C GLU A 125 20.02 -16.37 6.34
N GLU A 126 19.76 -15.93 7.57
CA GLU A 126 18.68 -16.46 8.42
C GLU A 126 17.41 -15.60 8.41
N VAL A 127 17.46 -14.37 7.88
CA VAL A 127 16.28 -13.51 7.82
C VAL A 127 15.47 -13.90 6.61
N ASN A 128 14.28 -14.43 6.86
CA ASN A 128 13.28 -14.72 5.84
C ASN A 128 11.97 -14.05 6.24
N ILE A 129 11.59 -12.98 5.53
CA ILE A 129 10.37 -12.24 5.81
C ILE A 129 9.25 -12.77 4.91
N ALA A 130 8.33 -13.52 5.50
CA ALA A 130 7.15 -14.00 4.79
C ALA A 130 6.08 -12.89 4.72
N VAL A 131 5.70 -12.50 3.49
CA VAL A 131 4.63 -11.52 3.23
C VAL A 131 3.49 -12.17 2.45
N LEU A 132 2.26 -11.79 2.78
CA LEU A 132 1.09 -12.18 2.01
C LEU A 132 0.95 -11.21 0.82
N ALA A 133 1.19 -11.69 -0.39
CA ALA A 133 1.18 -10.87 -1.60
C ALA A 133 0.04 -11.29 -2.53
N LEU A 134 -0.48 -10.33 -3.30
CA LEU A 134 -1.43 -10.64 -4.38
C LEU A 134 -0.75 -11.54 -5.43
N HIS A 135 -1.49 -12.51 -5.95
CA HIS A 135 -0.96 -13.36 -7.01
C HIS A 135 -0.61 -12.52 -8.25
N PRO A 136 0.59 -12.67 -8.85
CA PRO A 136 1.05 -11.86 -9.98
C PRO A 136 0.08 -11.82 -11.16
N GLN A 137 -0.60 -12.94 -11.48
CA GLN A 137 -1.58 -13.01 -12.57
C GLN A 137 -2.80 -12.10 -12.33
N ARG A 138 -3.24 -11.96 -11.07
CA ARG A 138 -4.30 -11.05 -10.68
C ARG A 138 -3.84 -9.61 -10.87
N THR A 139 -2.66 -9.27 -10.35
CA THR A 139 -2.06 -7.94 -10.48
C THR A 139 -1.84 -7.55 -11.94
N MET A 140 -1.37 -8.50 -12.78
CA MET A 140 -1.21 -8.31 -14.22
C MET A 140 -2.55 -7.98 -14.88
N LEU A 141 -3.61 -8.73 -14.58
CA LEU A 141 -4.95 -8.50 -15.12
C LEU A 141 -5.51 -7.13 -14.72
N GLU A 142 -5.35 -6.73 -13.44
CA GLU A 142 -5.74 -5.40 -12.96
C GLU A 142 -5.01 -4.27 -13.70
N LYS A 143 -3.70 -4.42 -13.91
CA LYS A 143 -2.89 -3.44 -14.64
C LYS A 143 -3.31 -3.35 -16.11
N ILE A 144 -3.54 -4.48 -16.79
CA ILE A 144 -4.04 -4.52 -18.18
C ILE A 144 -5.39 -3.81 -18.29
N PHE A 145 -6.36 -4.10 -17.40
CA PHE A 145 -7.65 -3.42 -17.41
C PHE A 145 -7.51 -1.92 -17.12
N GLY A 146 -6.64 -1.54 -16.18
CA GLY A 146 -6.34 -0.14 -15.89
C GLY A 146 -5.84 0.61 -17.13
N ILE A 147 -4.90 0.02 -17.87
CA ILE A 147 -4.37 0.57 -19.13
C ILE A 147 -5.48 0.67 -20.18
N HIS A 148 -6.25 -0.40 -20.39
CA HIS A 148 -7.33 -0.42 -21.38
C HIS A 148 -8.39 0.67 -21.11
N VAL A 149 -8.82 0.82 -19.85
CA VAL A 149 -9.76 1.87 -19.44
C VAL A 149 -9.18 3.26 -19.68
N ASN A 150 -7.89 3.46 -19.39
CA ASN A 150 -7.22 4.75 -19.63
C ASN A 150 -7.20 5.12 -21.12
N LEU A 151 -6.88 4.16 -21.98
CA LEU A 151 -6.83 4.35 -23.44
C LEU A 151 -8.23 4.56 -24.04
N THR A 152 -9.23 3.79 -23.61
CA THR A 152 -10.59 3.88 -24.15
C THR A 152 -11.37 5.11 -23.68
N GLN A 153 -11.09 5.61 -22.47
CA GLN A 153 -11.77 6.80 -21.93
C GLN A 153 -11.10 8.12 -22.30
N ASN A 154 -9.96 8.12 -23.03
CA ASN A 154 -9.19 9.32 -23.40
C ASN A 154 -8.88 10.26 -22.22
N ARG A 155 -8.72 9.71 -21.01
CA ARG A 155 -8.48 10.51 -19.79
C ARG A 155 -7.00 10.81 -19.54
N GLY A 156 -6.10 10.37 -20.43
CA GLY A 156 -4.68 10.73 -20.44
C GLY A 156 -4.01 10.70 -19.07
N ARG A 157 -4.23 9.65 -18.26
CA ARG A 157 -3.71 9.60 -16.89
C ARG A 157 -2.29 9.03 -16.89
N PRO A 158 -1.25 9.81 -16.53
CA PRO A 158 0.16 9.38 -16.60
C PRO A 158 0.47 8.16 -15.74
N LYS A 159 -0.30 7.93 -14.66
CA LYS A 159 -0.10 6.80 -13.75
C LYS A 159 -0.12 5.42 -14.44
N TYR A 160 -0.84 5.28 -15.56
CA TYR A 160 -0.93 4.02 -16.30
C TYR A 160 0.26 3.76 -17.22
N ALA A 161 1.14 4.73 -17.46
CA ALA A 161 2.41 4.49 -18.16
C ALA A 161 3.32 3.55 -17.34
N ARG A 162 3.31 3.68 -16.00
CA ARG A 162 4.02 2.74 -15.11
C ARG A 162 3.43 1.33 -15.18
N HIS A 163 2.11 1.22 -15.27
CA HIS A 163 1.48 -0.09 -15.46
C HIS A 163 1.89 -0.75 -16.78
N LEU A 164 2.16 0.02 -17.83
CA LEU A 164 2.69 -0.52 -19.08
C LEU A 164 4.08 -1.12 -18.87
N TYR A 165 4.96 -0.45 -18.12
CA TYR A 165 6.26 -1.00 -17.73
C TYR A 165 6.12 -2.30 -16.92
N ASP A 166 5.15 -2.36 -16.01
CA ASP A 166 4.96 -3.52 -15.14
C ASP A 166 4.44 -4.80 -15.84
N ILE A 167 3.89 -4.69 -17.05
CA ILE A 167 3.31 -5.83 -17.79
C ILE A 167 4.16 -6.30 -18.99
N VAL A 168 5.19 -5.52 -19.35
CA VAL A 168 6.13 -5.81 -20.45
C VAL A 168 7.31 -6.60 -19.89
#